data_AF-A0A7Z9PWI0-F1
#
_entry.id   AF-A0A7Z9PWI0-F1
#
_cell.length_a   1.000
_cell.length_b   1.000
_cell.length_c   1.000
_cell.angle_alpha   90.00
_cell.angle_beta   90.00
_cell.angle_gamma   90.00
#
_symmetry.space_group_name_H-M   'P 1'
#
loop_
_entity.id
_entity.type
_entity.pdbx_description
1 polymer ?
#
loop_
_entity_poly.entity_id
_entity_poly.type
_entity_poly.pdbx_seq_one_letter_code
_entity_poly.pdbx_strand_id
1 'polypeptide(L)'
;MEHAGSVRSFMRRHFKHFNAATVVDAAGAYADHIENGGKMLIAMAGAMSTAELGISLAEMIRQDKIHAISCTGANLEEDLFNLVAHDHYRRVPNWRDLTPEQENELLELGLNR
;
A
#
# COMPACT_ATOMS: atom_id res chain seq x y z
N MET A 1 9.89 10.06 20.20
CA MET A 1 8.66 9.24 20.27
C MET A 1 8.91 7.97 21.11
N GLU A 2 9.61 8.06 22.25
CA GLU A 2 10.08 6.88 22.99
C GLU A 2 9.03 6.22 23.91
N HIS A 3 7.83 6.77 24.01
CA HIS A 3 6.76 6.25 24.88
C HIS A 3 5.42 6.04 24.17
N ALA A 4 5.39 6.07 22.83
CA ALA A 4 4.20 5.69 22.10
C ALA A 4 4.03 4.16 22.19
N GLY A 5 2.93 3.68 22.78
CA GLY A 5 2.58 2.26 22.74
C GLY A 5 2.48 1.75 21.30
N SER A 6 2.59 0.44 21.09
CA SER A 6 2.52 -0.14 19.74
C SER A 6 1.25 0.30 19.00
N VAL A 7 1.33 0.48 17.68
CA VAL A 7 0.16 0.80 16.83
C VAL A 7 -0.98 -0.20 17.07
N ARG A 8 -0.64 -1.48 17.28
CA ARG A 8 -1.60 -2.53 17.64
C ARG A 8 -2.36 -2.20 18.93
N SER A 9 -1.65 -1.82 20.00
CA SER A 9 -2.26 -1.46 21.29
C SER A 9 -3.12 -0.21 21.16
N PHE A 10 -2.66 0.77 20.40
CA PHE A 10 -3.42 1.99 20.10
C PHE A 10 -4.74 1.66 19.38
N MET A 11 -4.68 0.92 18.28
CA MET A 11 -5.87 0.53 17.51
C MET A 11 -6.84 -0.27 18.38
N ARG A 12 -6.37 -1.28 19.12
CA ARG A 12 -7.24 -2.05 20.04
C ARG A 12 -7.91 -1.19 21.10
N ARG A 13 -7.26 -0.13 21.58
CA ARG A 13 -7.85 0.78 22.57
C ARG A 13 -8.86 1.74 21.96
N HIS A 14 -8.59 2.29 20.77
CA HIS A 14 -9.34 3.42 20.22
C HIS A 14 -10.35 3.05 19.13
N PHE A 15 -10.12 1.97 18.37
CA PHE A 15 -10.94 1.62 17.20
C PHE A 15 -12.05 0.66 17.63
N LYS A 16 -13.13 1.22 18.19
CA LYS A 16 -14.20 0.44 18.83
C LYS A 16 -15.49 0.29 18.02
N HIS A 17 -15.72 1.16 17.04
CA HIS A 17 -16.99 1.20 16.30
C HIS A 17 -16.78 1.44 14.81
N PHE A 18 -17.79 1.08 14.00
CA PHE A 18 -17.85 1.29 12.56
C PHE A 18 -16.62 0.73 11.82
N ASN A 19 -16.20 1.40 10.74
CA ASN A 19 -15.05 1.01 9.93
C ASN A 19 -13.76 0.91 10.74
N ALA A 20 -13.62 1.65 11.84
CA ALA A 20 -12.44 1.57 12.69
C ALA A 20 -12.35 0.18 13.36
N ALA A 21 -13.45 -0.32 13.94
CA ALA A 21 -13.50 -1.67 14.52
C ALA A 21 -13.19 -2.76 13.49
N THR A 22 -13.73 -2.61 12.27
CA THR A 22 -13.50 -3.54 11.17
C THR A 22 -12.01 -3.74 10.87
N VAL A 23 -11.18 -2.70 11.00
CA VAL A 23 -9.72 -2.84 10.79
C VAL A 23 -9.08 -3.72 11.87
N VAL A 24 -9.51 -3.58 13.13
CA VAL A 24 -9.00 -4.42 14.23
C VAL A 24 -9.42 -5.86 14.06
N ASP A 25 -10.68 -6.08 13.70
CA ASP A 25 -11.25 -7.42 13.52
C ASP A 25 -10.61 -8.12 12.32
N ALA A 26 -10.45 -7.43 11.19
CA ALA A 26 -9.78 -7.96 10.00
C ALA A 26 -8.30 -8.30 10.26
N ALA A 27 -7.56 -7.43 10.96
CA ALA A 27 -6.17 -7.70 11.32
C ALA A 27 -6.04 -8.91 12.27
N GLY A 28 -6.97 -9.07 13.21
CA GLY A 28 -7.05 -10.23 14.09
C GLY A 28 -7.35 -11.52 13.33
N ALA A 29 -8.43 -11.53 12.55
CA ALA A 29 -8.84 -12.68 11.75
C ALA A 29 -7.75 -13.14 10.77
N TYR A 30 -7.01 -12.20 10.18
CA TYR A 30 -5.88 -12.53 9.33
C TYR A 30 -4.72 -13.17 10.09
N ALA A 31 -4.36 -12.65 11.27
CA ALA A 31 -3.34 -13.27 12.11
C ALA A 31 -3.72 -14.71 12.48
N ASP A 32 -4.97 -14.91 12.93
CA ASP A 32 -5.49 -16.24 13.28
C ASP A 32 -5.48 -17.19 12.07
N HIS A 33 -5.84 -16.70 10.87
CA HIS A 33 -5.82 -17.50 9.63
C HIS A 33 -4.41 -18.04 9.33
N ILE A 34 -3.38 -17.19 9.43
CA ILE A 34 -1.99 -17.58 9.19
C ILE A 34 -1.47 -18.49 10.31
N GLU A 35 -1.74 -18.18 11.57
CA GLU A 35 -1.32 -19.00 12.72
C GLU A 35 -1.90 -20.42 12.66
N ASN A 36 -3.08 -20.58 12.08
CA ASN A 36 -3.71 -21.88 11.84
C ASN A 36 -3.23 -22.59 10.56
N GLY A 37 -2.16 -22.11 9.91
CA GLY A 37 -1.58 -22.70 8.71
C GLY A 37 -2.34 -22.38 7.41
N GLY A 38 -3.24 -21.39 7.45
CA GLY A 38 -3.95 -20.90 6.28
C GLY A 38 -3.04 -20.18 5.29
N LYS A 39 -3.39 -20.25 4.00
CA LYS A 39 -2.69 -19.52 2.92
C LYS A 39 -3.46 -18.27 2.55
N MET A 40 -2.75 -17.18 2.25
CA MET A 40 -3.35 -15.88 1.93
C MET A 40 -3.13 -15.49 0.47
N LEU A 41 -4.23 -15.19 -0.21
CA LEU A 41 -4.24 -14.54 -1.52
C LEU A 41 -4.67 -13.08 -1.33
N ILE A 42 -3.93 -12.14 -1.92
CA ILE A 42 -4.34 -10.73 -2.01
C ILE A 42 -4.81 -10.43 -3.43
N ALA A 43 -6.01 -9.87 -3.54
CA ALA A 43 -6.48 -9.23 -4.78
C ALA A 43 -6.25 -7.72 -4.67
N MET A 44 -5.39 -7.16 -5.52
CA MET A 44 -5.02 -5.75 -5.50
C MET A 44 -5.65 -4.98 -6.67
N ALA A 45 -6.18 -3.81 -6.35
CA ALA A 45 -6.61 -2.84 -7.36
C ALA A 45 -5.41 -2.27 -8.15
N GLY A 46 -5.70 -1.56 -9.23
CA GLY A 46 -4.67 -0.82 -9.97
C GLY A 46 -4.01 0.28 -9.14
N ALA A 47 -2.82 0.73 -9.56
CA ALA A 47 -2.05 1.83 -8.96
C ALA A 47 -1.61 1.65 -7.49
N MET A 48 -1.74 0.45 -6.92
CA MET A 48 -1.32 0.19 -5.53
C MET A 48 0.21 0.11 -5.39
N SER A 49 0.90 -0.33 -6.43
CA SER A 49 2.37 -0.27 -6.59
C SER A 49 2.89 1.17 -6.67
N THR A 50 2.26 2.05 -7.46
CA THR A 50 2.56 3.49 -7.50
C THR A 50 2.33 4.15 -6.15
N ALA A 51 1.33 3.67 -5.39
CA ALA A 51 1.08 4.07 -4.01
C ALA A 51 2.03 3.43 -2.99
N GLU A 52 3.07 2.72 -3.45
CA GLU A 52 4.15 2.12 -2.66
C GLU A 52 3.69 1.04 -1.66
N LEU A 53 2.54 0.41 -1.90
CA LEU A 53 2.06 -0.70 -1.07
C LEU A 53 3.05 -1.88 -1.08
N GLY A 54 3.86 -1.99 -2.15
CA GLY A 54 4.94 -2.95 -2.29
C GLY A 54 5.94 -2.96 -1.13
N ILE A 55 6.21 -1.82 -0.49
CA ILE A 55 7.15 -1.74 0.65
C ILE A 55 6.69 -2.63 1.81
N SER A 56 5.42 -2.54 2.17
CA SER A 56 4.85 -3.34 3.26
C SER A 56 4.58 -4.77 2.81
N LEU A 57 4.12 -4.94 1.57
CA LEU A 57 3.77 -6.24 1.02
C LEU A 57 5.01 -7.14 0.82
N ALA A 58 6.14 -6.59 0.38
CA ALA A 58 7.39 -7.31 0.22
C ALA A 58 7.90 -7.92 1.52
N GLU A 59 7.76 -7.21 2.65
CA GLU A 59 8.07 -7.77 3.96
C GLU A 59 7.13 -8.93 4.31
N MET A 60 5.84 -8.77 4.06
CA MET A 60 4.85 -9.82 4.34
C MET A 60 5.06 -11.08 3.49
N ILE A 61 5.50 -10.93 2.24
CA ILE A 61 5.90 -12.06 1.38
C ILE A 61 7.17 -12.73 1.93
N ARG A 62 8.21 -11.95 2.27
CA ARG A 62 9.46 -12.49 2.83
C ARG A 62 9.26 -13.23 4.15
N GLN A 63 8.22 -12.89 4.91
CA GLN A 63 7.82 -13.54 6.16
C GLN A 63 6.82 -14.70 5.96
N ASP A 64 6.60 -15.14 4.72
CA ASP A 64 5.67 -16.23 4.36
C ASP A 64 4.21 -16.00 4.78
N LYS A 65 3.79 -14.73 4.86
CA LYS A 65 2.42 -14.36 5.25
C LYS A 65 1.50 -14.22 4.03
N ILE A 66 2.06 -13.92 2.86
CA ILE A 66 1.32 -13.80 1.59
C ILE A 66 1.81 -14.85 0.61
N HIS A 67 0.88 -15.61 0.06
CA HIS A 67 1.16 -16.82 -0.73
C HIS A 67 0.79 -16.67 -2.21
N ALA A 68 -0.14 -15.75 -2.52
CA ALA A 68 -0.55 -15.45 -3.87
C ALA A 68 -1.00 -13.99 -3.99
N ILE A 69 -0.78 -13.41 -5.17
CA ILE A 69 -1.22 -12.06 -5.51
C ILE A 69 -1.96 -12.13 -6.85
N SER A 70 -3.17 -11.58 -6.88
CA SER A 70 -3.92 -11.30 -8.09
C SER A 70 -3.95 -9.79 -8.29
N CYS A 71 -3.36 -9.30 -9.38
CA CYS A 71 -3.28 -7.87 -9.67
C CYS A 71 -3.24 -7.63 -11.18
N THR A 72 -3.43 -6.37 -11.58
CA THR A 72 -3.26 -5.93 -12.97
C THR A 72 -1.77 -5.89 -13.35
N GLY A 73 -1.48 -6.01 -14.66
CA GLY A 73 -0.11 -5.90 -15.19
C GLY A 73 0.62 -4.62 -14.78
N ALA A 74 -0.11 -3.49 -14.72
CA ALA A 74 0.42 -2.21 -14.26
C ALA A 74 1.08 -2.28 -12.88
N ASN A 75 0.58 -3.13 -11.96
CA ASN A 75 1.22 -3.25 -10.66
C ASN A 75 2.59 -3.92 -10.72
N LEU A 76 2.76 -4.89 -11.62
CA LEU A 76 4.04 -5.58 -11.81
C LEU A 76 5.04 -4.70 -12.56
N GLU A 77 4.57 -4.01 -13.61
CA GLU A 77 5.39 -3.06 -14.39
C GLU A 77 5.95 -1.96 -13.48
N GLU A 78 5.10 -1.37 -12.65
CA GLU A 78 5.48 -0.29 -11.76
C GLU A 78 6.41 -0.72 -10.63
N ASP A 79 6.25 -1.93 -10.08
CA ASP A 79 7.16 -2.46 -9.07
C ASP A 79 8.57 -2.67 -9.66
N LEU A 80 8.65 -3.09 -10.93
CA LEU A 80 9.90 -3.14 -11.67
C LEU A 80 10.47 -1.75 -11.97
N PHE A 81 9.63 -0.77 -12.33
CA PHE A 81 10.08 0.61 -12.55
C PHE A 81 10.63 1.25 -11.28
N ASN A 82 10.02 0.98 -10.13
CA ASN A 82 10.56 1.40 -8.83
C ASN A 82 11.95 0.79 -8.56
N LEU A 83 12.28 -0.38 -9.09
CA LEU A 83 13.64 -0.92 -8.92
C LEU A 83 14.71 -0.15 -9.71
N VAL A 84 14.36 0.40 -10.88
CA VAL A 84 15.34 0.96 -11.83
C VAL A 84 15.28 2.48 -11.98
N ALA A 85 14.16 3.10 -11.62
CA ALA A 85 13.88 4.51 -11.90
C ALA A 85 13.23 5.25 -10.73
N HIS A 86 13.29 4.73 -9.50
CA HIS A 86 12.66 5.35 -8.33
C HIS A 86 13.01 6.83 -8.15
N ASP A 87 14.28 7.20 -8.37
CA ASP A 87 14.77 8.58 -8.20
C ASP A 87 14.15 9.59 -9.18
N HIS A 88 13.47 9.11 -10.23
CA HIS A 88 12.74 9.93 -11.19
C HIS A 88 11.29 10.20 -10.77
N TYR A 89 10.77 9.49 -9.77
CA TYR A 89 9.42 9.71 -9.27
C TYR A 89 9.33 11.04 -8.51
N ARG A 90 8.23 11.76 -8.78
CA ARG A 90 7.92 13.04 -8.12
C ARG A 90 6.55 12.94 -7.47
N ARG A 91 6.49 13.27 -6.18
CA ARG A 91 5.20 13.39 -5.49
C ARG A 91 4.48 14.65 -5.98
N VAL A 92 3.24 14.50 -6.42
CA VAL A 92 2.36 15.61 -6.81
C VAL A 92 1.35 15.87 -5.68
N PRO A 93 1.52 16.93 -4.85
CA PRO A 93 0.68 17.14 -3.66
C PRO A 93 -0.79 17.41 -3.98
N ASN A 94 -1.09 18.17 -5.04
CA ASN A 94 -2.44 18.59 -5.43
C ASN A 94 -2.95 17.84 -6.67
N TRP A 95 -2.61 16.55 -6.80
CA TRP A 95 -2.92 15.76 -8.01
C TRP A 95 -4.40 15.72 -8.39
N ARG A 96 -5.35 16.01 -7.48
CA ARG A 96 -6.77 16.03 -7.85
C ARG A 96 -7.19 17.27 -8.63
N ASP A 97 -6.51 18.40 -8.40
CA ASP A 97 -6.97 19.73 -8.82
C ASP A 97 -5.85 20.48 -9.56
N LEU A 98 -5.22 19.82 -10.53
CA LEU A 98 -4.20 20.48 -11.36
C LEU A 98 -4.86 21.44 -12.36
N THR A 99 -4.24 22.61 -12.53
CA THR A 99 -4.62 23.52 -13.62
C THR A 99 -4.08 22.99 -14.97
N PRO A 100 -4.65 23.42 -16.11
CA PRO A 100 -4.12 23.07 -17.42
C PRO A 100 -2.63 23.40 -17.59
N GLU A 101 -2.17 24.50 -16.99
CA GLU A 101 -0.75 24.90 -17.02
C GLU A 101 0.12 23.91 -16.25
N GLN A 102 -0.32 23.45 -15.08
CA GLN A 102 0.40 22.45 -14.29
C GLN A 102 0.44 21.08 -14.98
N GLU A 103 -0.60 20.70 -15.71
CA GLU A 103 -0.57 19.50 -16.55
C GLU A 103 0.44 19.65 -17.71
N ASN A 104 0.51 20.84 -18.32
CA ASN A 104 1.50 21.11 -19.36
C ASN A 104 2.94 21.10 -18.82
N GLU A 105 3.18 21.63 -17.62
CA GLU A 105 4.49 21.55 -16.97
C GLU A 105 4.93 20.10 -16.74
N LEU A 106 4.02 19.22 -16.30
CA LEU A 106 4.31 17.79 -16.16
C LEU A 106 4.66 17.15 -17.49
N LEU A 107 3.93 17.48 -18.56
CA LEU A 107 4.21 17.01 -19.91
C LEU A 107 5.59 17.45 -20.40
N GLU A 108 5.95 18.72 -20.22
CA GLU A 108 7.26 19.27 -20.60
C GLU A 108 8.41 18.59 -19.86
N LEU A 109 8.16 18.14 -18.62
CA LEU A 109 9.09 17.38 -17.79
C LEU A 109 9.07 15.86 -18.07
N GLY A 110 8.18 15.38 -18.94
CA GLY A 110 8.00 13.95 -19.23
C GLY A 110 7.45 13.13 -18.06
N LEU A 111 6.73 13.77 -17.13
CA LEU A 111 6.15 13.14 -15.94
C LEU A 111 4.70 12.74 -16.20
N ASN A 112 4.40 11.44 -16.14
CA ASN A 112 3.03 10.93 -16.25
C ASN A 112 2.31 11.04 -14.89
N ARG A 113 1.00 11.37 -14.90
CA ARG A 113 0.14 11.39 -13.71
C ARG A 113 -1.20 10.70 -13.94
#